data_AF-A0A821SJ74-F1
#
_entry.id   AF-A0A821SJ74-F1
#
_cell.length_a   1.000
_cell.length_b   1.000
_cell.length_c   1.000
_cell.angle_alpha   90.00
_cell.angle_beta   90.00
_cell.angle_gamma   90.00
#
_symmetry.space_group_name_H-M   'P 1'
#
loop_
_entity.id
_entity.type
_entity.pdbx_description
1 polymer ?
#
loop_
_entity_poly.entity_id
_entity_poly.type
_entity_poly.pdbx_seq_one_letter_code
_entity_poly.pdbx_strand_id
1 'polypeptide(L)'
;MDLGFDIVYESIGKDYVEANQEVLGVDSRWIVYSCQSGTEADKLSLSTLMRKRITLSGTVLRARSADYKTNLVKCFQNEATNGFLNGKLKVITDKTWPMEQIADAHKYMEDNLTMGKLVVTIIQDEQ
;
A
#
# COMPACT_ATOMS: atom_id res chain seq x y z
N MET A 1 21.74 16.10 -13.26
CA MET A 1 21.02 14.82 -13.23
C MET A 1 19.69 15.10 -12.59
N ASP A 2 18.59 14.88 -13.32
CA ASP A 2 17.23 15.02 -12.77
C ASP A 2 17.06 14.01 -11.63
N LEU A 3 17.14 14.50 -10.39
CA LEU A 3 17.00 13.74 -9.15
C LEU A 3 15.50 13.52 -8.88
N GLY A 4 14.88 12.58 -9.60
CA GLY A 4 13.53 12.10 -9.29
C GLY A 4 13.57 10.72 -8.62
N PHE A 5 12.43 10.27 -8.09
CA PHE A 5 12.30 8.94 -7.51
C PHE A 5 12.14 7.86 -8.59
N ASP A 6 12.83 6.73 -8.41
CA ASP A 6 12.74 5.58 -9.31
C ASP A 6 11.40 4.86 -9.20
N ILE A 7 10.77 4.89 -8.02
CA ILE A 7 9.53 4.18 -7.73
C ILE A 7 8.60 5.05 -6.88
N VAL A 8 7.34 5.15 -7.32
CA VAL A 8 6.22 5.62 -6.50
C VAL A 8 5.25 4.46 -6.31
N TYR A 9 4.96 4.13 -5.05
CA TYR A 9 3.97 3.13 -4.65
C TYR A 9 2.74 3.85 -4.09
N GLU A 10 1.67 3.89 -4.88
CA GLU A 10 0.59 4.88 -4.80
C GLU A 10 -0.73 4.29 -4.28
N SER A 11 -1.34 4.96 -3.31
CA SER A 11 -2.58 4.53 -2.65
C SER A 11 -3.74 5.53 -2.65
N ILE A 12 -3.44 6.81 -2.91
CA ILE A 12 -4.37 7.93 -2.84
C ILE A 12 -5.17 8.05 -4.13
N GLY A 13 -4.53 8.03 -5.31
CA GLY A 13 -5.21 8.12 -6.61
C GLY A 13 -5.40 9.57 -7.06
N LYS A 14 -6.65 9.96 -7.35
CA LYS A 14 -7.03 11.22 -8.04
C LYS A 14 -6.22 12.45 -7.61
N ASP A 15 -6.06 12.67 -6.32
CA ASP A 15 -5.51 13.93 -5.79
C ASP A 15 -3.98 14.01 -5.89
N TYR A 16 -3.29 12.87 -6.04
CA TYR A 16 -1.83 12.79 -6.04
C TYR A 16 -1.22 12.60 -7.43
N VAL A 17 -2.06 12.54 -8.48
CA VAL A 17 -1.62 12.28 -9.86
C VAL A 17 -0.61 13.32 -10.36
N GLU A 18 -0.80 14.60 -10.07
CA GLU A 18 0.17 15.65 -10.47
C GLU A 18 1.47 15.53 -9.68
N ALA A 19 1.38 15.49 -8.35
CA ALA A 19 2.54 15.40 -7.47
C ALA A 19 3.42 14.18 -7.81
N ASN A 20 2.82 13.02 -8.08
CA ASN A 20 3.54 11.83 -8.48
C ASN A 20 4.31 12.01 -9.79
N GLN A 21 3.69 12.64 -10.79
CA GLN A 21 4.35 12.91 -12.08
C GLN A 21 5.53 13.88 -11.95
N GLU A 22 5.44 14.83 -11.02
CA GLU A 22 6.52 15.78 -10.74
C GLU A 22 7.73 15.08 -10.12
N VAL A 23 7.50 14.28 -9.08
CA VAL A 23 8.58 13.65 -8.30
C VAL A 23 9.20 12.42 -8.97
N LEU A 24 8.48 11.74 -9.89
CA LEU A 24 8.99 10.59 -10.62
C LEU A 24 10.19 10.97 -11.51
N GLY A 25 11.24 10.15 -11.49
CA GLY A 25 12.42 10.30 -12.33
C GLY A 25 12.24 9.81 -13.77
N VAL A 26 13.30 9.92 -14.56
CA VAL A 26 13.38 9.28 -15.89
C VAL A 26 13.52 7.77 -15.71
N ASP A 27 12.86 6.97 -16.55
CA ASP A 27 12.82 5.50 -16.51
C ASP A 27 12.25 4.90 -15.19
N SER A 28 11.39 5.66 -14.52
CA SER A 28 10.79 5.31 -13.23
C SER A 28 9.51 4.46 -13.34
N ARG A 29 9.05 3.94 -12.20
CA ARG A 29 7.86 3.09 -12.06
C ARG A 29 6.83 3.72 -11.14
N TRP A 30 5.61 3.83 -11.62
CA TRP A 30 4.46 4.26 -10.83
C TRP A 30 3.48 3.09 -10.67
N ILE A 31 3.33 2.62 -9.44
CA ILE A 31 2.54 1.42 -9.11
C ILE A 31 1.34 1.85 -8.27
N VAL A 32 0.14 1.81 -8.87
CA VAL A 32 -1.11 2.13 -8.19
C VAL A 32 -1.72 0.86 -7.60
N TYR A 33 -1.95 0.83 -6.30
CA TYR A 33 -2.57 -0.34 -5.63
C TYR A 33 -3.88 -0.02 -4.89
N SER A 34 -4.22 1.26 -4.76
CA SER A 34 -5.45 1.78 -4.16
C SER A 34 -5.75 3.18 -4.71
N CYS A 35 -6.99 3.62 -4.59
CA CYS A 35 -7.48 4.93 -5.05
C CYS A 35 -8.37 5.58 -3.98
N GLN A 36 -7.81 5.92 -2.81
CA GLN A 36 -8.57 6.44 -1.67
C GLN A 36 -9.32 7.76 -1.95
N SER A 37 -8.77 8.65 -2.78
CA SER A 37 -9.37 9.94 -3.13
C SER A 37 -10.20 9.92 -4.42
N GLY A 38 -10.38 8.74 -5.03
CA GLY A 38 -11.17 8.55 -6.25
C GLY A 38 -10.39 7.87 -7.38
N THR A 39 -11.13 7.26 -8.31
CA THR A 39 -10.60 6.41 -9.38
C THR A 39 -10.31 7.15 -10.68
N GLU A 40 -10.92 8.32 -10.88
CA GLU A 40 -10.77 9.12 -12.11
C GLU A 40 -9.75 10.24 -11.89
N ALA A 41 -8.79 10.36 -12.81
CA ALA A 41 -7.64 11.24 -12.70
C ALA A 41 -7.52 12.18 -13.91
N ASP A 42 -8.14 13.36 -13.81
CA ASP A 42 -8.21 14.33 -14.92
C ASP A 42 -6.85 14.97 -15.28
N LYS A 43 -5.86 14.86 -14.38
CA LYS A 43 -4.59 15.59 -14.43
C LYS A 43 -3.39 14.73 -14.88
N LEU A 44 -3.65 13.56 -15.46
CA LEU A 44 -2.59 12.68 -15.97
C LEU A 44 -2.03 13.21 -17.30
N SER A 45 -0.74 13.56 -17.33
CA SER A 45 -0.05 14.04 -18.54
C SER A 45 0.68 12.89 -19.23
N LEU A 46 0.13 12.46 -20.38
CA LEU A 46 0.81 11.48 -21.25
C LEU A 46 2.16 12.00 -21.76
N SER A 47 2.29 13.32 -21.95
CA SER A 47 3.58 13.95 -22.34
C SER A 47 4.65 13.73 -21.27
N THR A 48 4.29 13.87 -19.98
CA THR A 48 5.22 13.60 -18.87
C THR A 48 5.59 12.12 -18.81
N LEU A 49 4.60 11.21 -18.94
CA LEU A 49 4.87 9.77 -19.00
C LEU A 49 5.86 9.42 -20.13
N MET A 50 5.68 9.95 -21.34
CA MET A 50 6.56 9.67 -22.48
C MET A 50 7.96 10.26 -22.30
N ARG A 51 8.05 11.54 -21.94
CA ARG A 51 9.34 12.25 -21.80
C ARG A 51 10.20 11.63 -20.70
N LYS A 52 9.58 11.23 -19.60
CA LYS A 52 10.25 10.55 -18.48
C LYS A 52 10.26 9.02 -18.64
N ARG A 53 9.65 8.44 -19.68
CA ARG A 53 9.52 6.98 -19.91
C ARG A 53 9.02 6.22 -18.66
N ILE A 54 8.01 6.79 -18.01
CA ILE A 54 7.43 6.24 -16.78
C ILE A 54 6.63 4.99 -17.11
N THR A 55 6.89 3.90 -16.38
CA THR A 55 6.03 2.71 -16.39
C THR A 55 4.90 2.88 -15.38
N LEU A 56 3.68 3.12 -15.87
CA LEU A 56 2.47 3.16 -15.04
C LEU A 56 1.81 1.78 -14.99
N SER A 57 1.53 1.28 -13.80
CA SER A 57 0.89 -0.03 -13.60
C SER A 57 -0.10 -0.02 -12.44
N GLY A 58 -1.15 -0.83 -12.53
CA GLY A 58 -2.14 -1.04 -11.48
C GLY A 58 -2.10 -2.48 -10.95
N THR A 59 -2.37 -2.68 -9.65
CA THR A 59 -2.48 -4.03 -9.09
C THR A 59 -3.44 -4.09 -7.90
N VAL A 60 -4.20 -5.18 -7.82
CA VAL A 60 -4.99 -5.54 -6.62
C VAL A 60 -4.73 -6.99 -6.27
N LEU A 61 -4.64 -7.31 -4.98
CA LEU A 61 -4.37 -8.67 -4.54
C LEU A 61 -5.62 -9.57 -4.61
N ARG A 62 -6.81 -9.01 -4.36
CA ARG A 62 -8.06 -9.78 -4.24
C ARG A 62 -8.36 -10.63 -5.48
N ALA A 63 -8.23 -10.03 -6.67
CA ALA A 63 -8.55 -10.65 -7.95
C ALA A 63 -7.50 -11.66 -8.46
N ARG A 64 -6.36 -11.83 -7.78
CA ARG A 64 -5.31 -12.76 -8.22
C ARG A 64 -5.69 -14.21 -7.94
N SER A 65 -5.20 -15.12 -8.79
CA SER A 65 -5.40 -16.57 -8.65
C SER A 65 -4.78 -17.12 -7.35
N ALA A 66 -5.22 -18.31 -6.96
CA ALA A 66 -4.62 -19.03 -5.84
C ALA A 66 -3.13 -19.31 -6.07
N ASP A 67 -2.74 -19.76 -7.27
CA ASP A 67 -1.35 -20.04 -7.62
C ASP A 67 -0.46 -18.79 -7.49
N TYR A 68 -0.95 -17.64 -7.96
CA TYR A 68 -0.26 -16.38 -7.79
C TYR A 68 -0.02 -16.06 -6.31
N LYS A 69 -1.07 -16.19 -5.48
CA LYS A 69 -0.99 -15.92 -4.04
C LYS A 69 -0.06 -16.89 -3.33
N THR A 70 -0.09 -18.18 -3.69
CA THR A 70 0.84 -19.19 -3.16
C THR A 70 2.29 -18.83 -3.47
N ASN A 71 2.58 -18.45 -4.71
CA ASN A 71 3.93 -18.05 -5.11
C ASN A 71 4.36 -16.75 -4.42
N LEU A 72 3.45 -15.80 -4.25
CA LEU A 72 3.71 -14.56 -3.51
C LEU A 72 4.06 -14.83 -2.05
N VAL A 73 3.34 -15.72 -1.37
CA VAL A 73 3.63 -16.10 0.04
C VAL A 73 5.01 -16.74 0.14
N LYS A 74 5.36 -17.67 -0.76
CA LYS A 74 6.69 -18.29 -0.79
C LYS A 74 7.80 -17.24 -0.97
N CYS A 75 7.60 -16.31 -1.90
CA CYS A 75 8.54 -15.21 -2.14
C CYS A 75 8.73 -14.35 -0.87
N PHE A 76 7.61 -13.92 -0.27
CA PHE A 76 7.63 -13.14 0.97
C PHE A 76 8.35 -13.88 2.13
N GLN A 77 8.12 -15.19 2.28
CA GLN A 77 8.80 -15.99 3.30
C GLN A 77 10.32 -16.00 3.12
N ASN A 78 10.78 -16.15 1.88
CA ASN A 78 12.21 -16.19 1.56
C ASN A 78 12.88 -14.83 1.73
N GLU A 79 12.18 -13.74 1.39
CA GLU A 79 12.78 -12.40 1.32
C GLU A 79 12.59 -11.57 2.60
N ALA A 80 11.45 -11.68 3.28
CA ALA A 80 11.05 -10.75 4.33
C ALA A 80 11.00 -11.35 5.73
N THR A 81 10.66 -12.64 5.89
CA THR A 81 10.42 -13.24 7.23
C THR A 81 11.62 -13.10 8.16
N ASN A 82 12.84 -13.32 7.66
CA ASN A 82 14.05 -13.14 8.47
C ASN A 82 14.18 -11.72 9.03
N GLY A 83 13.74 -10.70 8.29
CA GLY A 83 13.72 -9.31 8.74
C GLY A 83 12.80 -9.09 9.94
N PHE A 84 11.66 -9.77 10.00
CA PHE A 84 10.79 -9.71 11.17
C PHE A 84 11.36 -10.48 12.36
N LEU A 85 11.91 -11.68 12.11
CA LEU A 85 12.50 -12.52 13.17
C LEU A 85 13.70 -11.87 13.86
N ASN A 86 14.53 -11.13 13.10
CA ASN A 86 15.69 -10.42 13.65
C ASN A 86 15.39 -8.96 14.04
N GLY A 87 14.13 -8.53 13.97
CA GLY A 87 13.69 -7.19 14.37
C GLY A 87 14.09 -6.04 13.45
N LYS A 88 14.69 -6.30 12.28
CA LYS A 88 14.95 -5.27 11.24
C LYS A 88 13.66 -4.74 10.63
N LEU A 89 12.64 -5.59 10.51
CA LEU A 89 11.29 -5.23 10.10
C LEU A 89 10.37 -5.32 11.32
N LYS A 90 9.52 -4.32 11.50
CA LYS A 90 8.56 -4.25 12.59
C LYS A 90 7.17 -3.95 12.03
N VAL A 91 6.17 -4.64 12.55
CA VAL A 91 4.77 -4.28 12.30
C VAL A 91 4.42 -3.15 13.26
N ILE A 92 4.02 -2.00 12.72
CA ILE A 92 3.52 -0.90 13.52
C ILE A 92 2.02 -1.16 13.77
N THR A 93 1.74 -1.67 14.97
CA THR A 93 0.37 -1.84 15.46
C THR A 93 -0.04 -0.59 16.21
N ASP A 94 -1.20 -0.04 15.84
CA ASP A 94 -1.77 1.14 16.47
C ASP A 94 -2.57 0.72 17.71
N LYS A 95 -3.66 -0.01 17.49
CA LYS A 95 -4.54 -0.48 18.56
C LYS A 95 -5.02 -1.90 18.31
N THR A 96 -5.14 -2.64 19.41
CA THR A 96 -5.79 -3.95 19.45
C THR A 96 -7.17 -3.81 20.07
N TRP A 97 -8.17 -4.38 19.42
CA TRP A 97 -9.57 -4.33 19.81
C TRP A 97 -10.12 -5.75 20.01
N PRO A 98 -10.92 -6.01 21.04
CA PRO A 98 -11.66 -7.26 21.13
C PRO A 98 -12.76 -7.30 20.06
N MET A 99 -13.13 -8.50 19.60
CA MET A 99 -14.13 -8.69 18.54
C MET A 99 -15.48 -8.03 18.87
N GLU A 100 -15.84 -7.98 20.16
CA GLU A 100 -17.04 -7.33 20.67
C GLU A 100 -17.08 -5.82 20.38
N GLN A 101 -15.91 -5.21 20.15
CA GLN A 101 -15.74 -3.79 19.84
C GLN A 101 -15.42 -3.53 18.36
N ILE A 102 -15.75 -4.47 17.46
CA ILE A 102 -15.44 -4.33 16.03
C ILE A 102 -16.04 -3.05 15.42
N ALA A 103 -17.23 -2.64 15.86
CA ALA A 103 -17.87 -1.40 15.39
C ALA A 103 -17.05 -0.16 15.75
N ASP A 104 -16.52 -0.11 16.98
CA ASP A 104 -15.67 1.00 17.44
C ASP A 104 -14.33 1.03 16.71
N ALA A 105 -13.76 -0.15 16.42
CA ALA A 105 -12.55 -0.27 15.62
C ALA A 105 -12.73 0.28 14.19
N HIS A 106 -13.87 -0.03 13.56
CA HIS A 106 -14.22 0.49 12.24
C HIS A 106 -14.43 2.01 12.27
N LYS A 107 -15.18 2.52 13.26
CA LYS A 107 -15.38 3.96 13.42
C LYS A 107 -14.06 4.71 13.58
N TYR A 108 -13.16 4.20 14.42
CA TYR A 108 -11.83 4.78 14.62
C TYR A 108 -11.01 4.85 13.31
N MET A 109 -11.12 3.83 12.46
CA MET A 109 -10.51 3.81 11.13
C MET A 109 -11.14 4.84 10.18
N GLU A 110 -12.47 4.91 10.14
CA GLU A 110 -13.24 5.82 9.28
C GLU A 110 -13.03 7.29 9.67
N ASP A 111 -12.82 7.57 10.95
CA ASP A 111 -12.47 8.89 11.48
C ASP A 111 -11.03 9.32 11.13
N ASN A 112 -10.30 8.52 10.33
CA ASN A 112 -8.89 8.73 9.94
C ASN A 112 -7.92 8.86 11.12
N LEU A 113 -8.23 8.20 12.25
CA LEU A 113 -7.38 8.24 13.45
C LEU A 113 -6.26 7.18 13.43
N THR A 114 -6.32 6.24 12.47
CA THR A 114 -5.41 5.07 12.44
C THR A 114 -4.00 5.42 12.00
N MET A 115 -3.02 5.02 12.81
CA MET A 115 -1.58 5.13 12.55
C MET A 115 -0.90 3.76 12.57
N GLY A 116 -1.03 3.00 11.48
CA GLY A 116 -0.47 1.65 11.35
C GLY A 116 -1.55 0.59 11.16
N LYS A 117 -1.46 -0.52 11.89
CA LYS A 117 -2.42 -1.63 11.81
C LYS A 117 -3.32 -1.66 13.03
N LEU A 118 -4.63 -1.76 12.79
CA LEU A 118 -5.60 -2.20 13.79
C LEU A 118 -5.63 -3.73 13.83
N VAL A 119 -5.62 -4.30 15.03
CA VAL A 119 -5.70 -5.75 15.25
C VAL A 119 -7.00 -6.06 15.99
N VAL A 120 -7.67 -7.13 15.58
CA VAL A 120 -8.88 -7.62 16.26
C VAL A 120 -8.60 -8.99 16.86
N THR A 121 -8.78 -9.13 18.17
CA THR A 121 -8.62 -10.39 18.89
C THR A 121 -9.96 -11.12 18.97
N ILE A 122 -9.99 -12.36 18.49
CA ILE A 122 -11.20 -13.20 18.39
C ILE A 122 -11.28 -14.30 19.46
N ILE A 123 -10.23 -14.47 20.26
CA ILE A 123 -10.16 -15.38 21.40
C ILE A 123 -9.62 -14.56 22.57
N GLN A 124 -10.35 -14.51 23.67
CA GLN A 124 -9.81 -14.04 24.94
C GLN A 124 -9.00 -15.19 25.52
N ASP A 125 -7.71 -14.98 25.79
CA ASP A 125 -6.96 -15.93 26.62
C ASP A 125 -7.70 -16.04 27.96
N GLU A 126 -8.27 -17.21 28.26
CA GLU A 126 -8.67 -17.55 29.61
C GLU A 126 -7.37 -17.54 30.46
N GLN A 127 -7.20 -16.50 31.27
CA GLN A 127 -6.21 -16.51 32.35
C GLN A 127 -6.75 -17.32 33.53
#